data_AF-A0ABD5QTU5-F1
#
_entry.id   AF-A0ABD5QTU5-F1
#
_cell.length_a   1.000
_cell.length_b   1.000
_cell.length_c   1.000
_cell.angle_alpha   90.00
_cell.angle_beta   90.00
_cell.angle_gamma   90.00
#
_symmetry.space_group_name_H-M   'P 1'
#
loop_
_entity.id
_entity.type
_entity.pdbx_description
1 polymer ?
#
loop_
_entity_poly.entity_id
_entity_poly.type
_entity_poly.pdbx_seq_one_letter_code
_entity_poly.pdbx_strand_id
1 'polypeptide(L)'
;MAGLQRLNEREMDRLAAYSIGVDEETVEGIVRAFDAVGVDVSERPTQLVDWVHADTLDLRWSADWPVYLSTRIWDHRVVITAEELRIYPPLGLGYD
;
A
#
# COMPACT_ATOMS: atom_id res chain seq x y z
N MET A 1 0.08 -19.18 13.73
CA MET A 1 -0.51 -17.96 13.15
C MET A 1 0.06 -16.75 13.89
N ALA A 2 1.37 -16.51 13.75
CA ALA A 2 1.99 -15.34 14.36
C ALA A 2 1.59 -14.13 13.53
N GLY A 3 0.71 -13.29 14.07
CA GLY A 3 0.31 -12.04 13.43
C GLY A 3 1.54 -11.22 13.11
N LEU A 4 1.81 -11.12 11.81
CA LEU A 4 2.94 -10.41 11.18
C LEU A 4 3.13 -9.07 11.89
N GLN A 5 4.38 -8.75 12.26
CA GLN A 5 4.76 -7.60 13.09
C GLN A 5 4.06 -6.34 12.60
N ARG A 6 2.99 -5.96 13.31
CA ARG A 6 2.22 -4.76 12.99
C ARG A 6 3.15 -3.58 13.17
N LEU A 7 3.45 -2.85 12.10
CA LEU A 7 4.15 -1.56 12.08
C LEU A 7 3.45 -0.52 12.99
N ASN A 8 3.50 -0.65 14.33
CA ASN A 8 2.71 0.16 15.28
C ASN A 8 1.26 0.46 14.81
N GLU A 9 0.67 -0.46 14.04
CA GLU A 9 -0.59 -0.23 13.30
C GLU A 9 -1.81 -0.28 14.21
N ARG A 10 -1.60 -0.44 15.52
CA ARG A 10 -2.65 -0.34 16.54
C ARG A 10 -2.94 1.12 16.89
N GLU A 11 -2.03 2.04 16.60
CA GLU A 11 -2.18 3.48 16.87
C GLU A 11 -2.43 4.31 15.61
N MET A 12 -2.33 3.71 14.42
CA MET A 12 -2.61 4.38 13.17
C MET A 12 -4.03 4.06 12.70
N ASP A 13 -4.85 5.08 12.54
CA ASP A 13 -6.16 4.96 11.90
C ASP A 13 -5.96 4.37 10.50
N ARG A 14 -6.53 3.19 10.24
CA ARG A 14 -6.40 2.54 8.93
C ARG A 14 -7.48 3.11 8.03
N LEU A 15 -7.10 3.78 6.94
CA LEU A 15 -8.08 4.27 5.98
C LEU A 15 -8.65 3.13 5.14
N ALA A 16 -7.79 2.22 4.67
CA ALA A 16 -8.23 1.02 3.97
C ALA A 16 -7.23 -0.12 4.10
N ALA A 17 -7.77 -1.34 4.03
CA ALA A 17 -7.03 -2.56 3.81
C ALA A 17 -7.63 -3.27 2.59
N TYR A 18 -6.76 -3.71 1.70
CA TYR A 18 -7.12 -4.37 0.45
C TYR A 18 -6.32 -5.66 0.34
N SER A 19 -6.99 -6.80 0.21
CA SER A 19 -6.33 -8.09 0.02
C SER A 19 -5.97 -8.25 -1.45
N ILE A 20 -4.68 -8.44 -1.74
CA ILE A 20 -4.20 -8.66 -3.11
C ILE A 20 -4.48 -10.12 -3.46
N GLY A 21 -5.19 -10.33 -4.57
CA GLY A 21 -5.44 -11.67 -5.09
C GLY A 21 -4.16 -12.34 -5.57
N VAL A 22 -4.06 -13.68 -5.46
CA VAL A 22 -2.91 -14.45 -5.96
C VAL A 22 -2.64 -14.27 -7.46
N ASP A 23 -3.69 -13.95 -8.23
CA ASP A 23 -3.66 -13.70 -9.68
C ASP A 23 -3.76 -12.21 -10.02
N GLU A 24 -3.80 -11.34 -9.01
CA GLU A 24 -3.98 -9.89 -9.20
C GLU A 24 -2.62 -9.20 -9.27
N GLU A 25 -2.41 -8.40 -10.32
CA GLU A 25 -1.24 -7.53 -10.38
C GLU A 25 -1.31 -6.53 -9.23
N THR A 26 -0.27 -6.44 -8.42
CA THR A 26 -0.33 -5.55 -7.27
C THR A 26 -0.42 -4.08 -7.64
N VAL A 27 -0.02 -3.67 -8.85
CA VAL A 27 -0.32 -2.33 -9.36
C VAL A 27 -1.83 -2.10 -9.39
N GLU A 28 -2.59 -3.06 -9.91
CA GLU A 28 -4.05 -3.03 -9.91
C GLU A 28 -4.60 -3.00 -8.47
N GLY A 29 -4.03 -3.82 -7.58
CA GLY A 29 -4.38 -3.80 -6.15
C GLY A 29 -4.13 -2.44 -5.47
N ILE A 30 -3.02 -1.77 -5.78
CA ILE A 30 -2.72 -0.41 -5.29
C ILE A 30 -3.75 0.59 -5.81
N VAL A 31 -4.06 0.56 -7.11
CA VAL A 31 -5.04 1.46 -7.74
C VAL A 31 -6.41 1.28 -7.11
N ARG A 32 -6.89 0.04 -6.97
CA ARG A 32 -8.18 -0.27 -6.34
C ARG A 32 -8.24 0.13 -4.88
N ALA A 33 -7.15 -0.01 -4.14
CA ALA A 33 -7.11 0.42 -2.75
C ALA A 33 -7.18 1.94 -2.61
N PHE A 34 -6.55 2.70 -3.52
CA PHE A 34 -6.68 4.15 -3.55
C PHE A 34 -8.08 4.61 -3.98
N ASP A 35 -8.68 3.94 -4.96
CA ASP A 35 -10.08 4.17 -5.35
C ASP A 35 -11.05 3.96 -4.17
N ALA A 36 -10.84 2.90 -3.38
CA ALA A 36 -11.64 2.61 -2.18
C ALA A 36 -11.56 3.69 -1.08
N VAL A 37 -10.46 4.45 -1.01
CA VAL A 37 -10.33 5.61 -0.09
C VAL A 37 -10.74 6.93 -0.75
N GLY A 38 -11.31 6.89 -1.96
CA GLY A 38 -11.73 8.07 -2.70
C GLY A 38 -10.57 8.88 -3.29
N VAL A 39 -9.41 8.26 -3.48
CA VAL A 39 -8.26 8.87 -4.15
C VAL A 39 -8.23 8.34 -5.57
N ASP A 40 -8.69 9.16 -6.51
CA ASP A 40 -8.54 8.85 -7.93
C ASP A 40 -7.07 9.04 -8.34
N VAL A 41 -6.42 7.93 -8.69
CA VAL A 41 -5.01 7.92 -9.13
C VAL A 41 -4.83 8.47 -10.54
N SER A 42 -5.89 8.44 -11.37
CA SER A 42 -5.87 8.90 -12.76
C SER A 42 -5.92 10.43 -12.83
N GLU A 43 -6.54 11.06 -11.84
CA GLU A 43 -6.57 12.52 -11.70
C GLU A 43 -5.28 13.12 -11.11
N ARG A 44 -4.33 12.29 -10.66
CA ARG A 44 -3.07 12.76 -10.06
C ARG A 44 -2.06 13.19 -11.12
N PRO A 45 -1.25 14.23 -10.84
CA PRO A 45 -0.25 14.73 -11.78
C PRO A 45 0.96 13.80 -11.96
N THR A 46 1.13 12.83 -11.06
CA THR A 46 2.19 11.80 -11.11
C THR A 46 1.56 10.42 -11.21
N GLN A 47 2.21 9.49 -11.90
CA GLN A 47 1.72 8.13 -12.05
C GLN A 47 2.20 7.25 -10.89
N LEU A 48 1.51 6.13 -10.65
CA LEU A 48 1.93 5.18 -9.62
C LEU A 48 3.34 4.63 -9.87
N VAL A 49 3.73 4.46 -11.14
CA VAL A 49 5.07 4.01 -11.54
C VAL A 49 6.19 4.99 -11.15
N ASP A 50 5.87 6.28 -10.95
CA ASP A 50 6.84 7.27 -10.45
C ASP A 50 7.19 7.04 -8.97
N TRP A 51 6.34 6.33 -8.23
CA TRP A 51 6.51 6.05 -6.79
C TRP A 51 6.91 4.60 -6.52
N VAL A 52 6.39 3.67 -7.33
CA VAL A 52 6.50 2.23 -7.13
C VAL A 52 6.71 1.54 -8.48
N HIS A 53 7.87 0.92 -8.66
CA HIS A 53 8.12 0.04 -9.80
C HIS A 53 7.52 -1.34 -9.55
N ALA A 54 6.48 -1.67 -10.31
CA ALA A 54 5.76 -2.94 -10.30
C ALA A 54 6.69 -4.16 -10.42
N ASP A 55 7.61 -4.13 -11.39
CA ASP A 55 8.57 -5.21 -11.63
C ASP A 55 9.44 -5.47 -10.40
N THR A 56 9.85 -4.41 -9.69
CA THR A 56 10.67 -4.55 -8.48
C THR A 56 9.91 -5.21 -7.36
N LEU A 57 8.62 -4.94 -7.29
CA LEU A 57 7.74 -5.52 -6.28
C LEU A 57 7.40 -6.98 -6.58
N ASP A 58 7.13 -7.32 -7.84
CA ASP A 58 6.88 -8.70 -8.29
C ASP A 58 8.09 -9.63 -8.01
N LEU A 59 9.29 -9.14 -8.33
CA LEU A 59 10.55 -9.77 -7.98
C LEU A 59 10.73 -9.94 -6.46
N ARG A 60 10.20 -9.03 -5.66
CA ARG A 60 10.28 -9.07 -4.20
C ARG A 60 9.27 -10.04 -3.59
N TRP A 61 8.08 -10.21 -4.15
CA TRP A 61 7.11 -11.19 -3.65
C TRP A 61 7.44 -12.62 -4.04
N SER A 62 8.21 -12.80 -5.11
CA SER A 62 8.80 -14.10 -5.46
C SER A 62 9.90 -14.58 -4.49
N ALA A 63 10.24 -13.78 -3.47
CA ALA A 63 11.22 -14.17 -2.45
C ALA A 63 10.58 -15.05 -1.36
N ASP A 64 11.33 -16.03 -0.87
CA ASP A 64 10.89 -17.00 0.16
C ASP A 64 10.68 -16.36 1.56
N TRP A 65 10.93 -15.07 1.72
CA TRP A 65 10.76 -14.34 2.98
C TRP A 65 9.65 -13.29 2.89
N PRO A 66 8.94 -13.01 4.00
CA PRO A 66 7.90 -11.98 4.01
C PRO A 66 8.52 -10.61 3.75
N VAL A 67 8.25 -10.04 2.57
CA VAL A 67 8.67 -8.68 2.21
C VAL A 67 7.58 -7.68 2.59
N TYR A 68 8.03 -6.59 3.22
CA TYR A 68 7.22 -5.41 3.49
C TYR A 68 7.79 -4.22 2.73
N LEU A 69 6.96 -3.57 1.92
CA LEU A 69 7.27 -2.26 1.37
C LEU A 69 6.44 -1.21 2.11
N SER A 70 7.11 -0.32 2.83
CA SER A 70 6.49 0.88 3.39
C SER A 70 6.98 2.08 2.57
N THR A 71 6.11 2.69 1.79
CA THR A 71 6.43 3.89 1.00
C THR A 71 5.38 4.98 1.21
N ARG A 72 5.69 6.19 0.77
CA ARG A 72 4.76 7.32 0.77
C ARG A 72 4.32 7.58 -0.66
N ILE A 73 3.02 7.57 -0.90
CA ILE A 73 2.42 7.82 -2.22
C ILE A 73 1.36 8.89 -2.02
N TRP A 74 1.48 10.03 -2.73
CA TRP A 74 0.58 11.18 -2.60
C TRP A 74 0.28 11.58 -1.14
N ASP A 75 1.33 11.72 -0.33
CA ASP A 75 1.28 12.04 1.10
C ASP A 75 0.80 10.91 2.03
N HIS A 76 0.04 9.94 1.50
CA HIS A 76 -0.40 8.76 2.23
C HIS A 76 0.74 7.78 2.48
N ARG A 77 0.77 7.21 3.68
CA ARG A 77 1.65 6.08 3.96
C ARG A 77 0.97 4.80 3.46
N VAL A 78 1.66 4.08 2.59
CA VAL A 78 1.18 2.83 2.01
C VAL A 78 2.12 1.71 2.44
N VAL A 79 1.53 0.65 2.96
CA VAL A 79 2.25 -0.58 3.32
C VAL A 79 1.74 -1.68 2.42
N ILE A 80 2.65 -2.29 1.66
CA ILE A 80 2.35 -3.34 0.68
C ILE A 80 3.08 -4.60 1.11
N THR A 81 2.33 -5.70 1.16
CA THR A 81 2.82 -7.06 1.41
C THR A 81 2.38 -7.95 0.26
N ALA A 82 2.86 -9.20 0.20
CA ALA A 82 2.49 -10.13 -0.87
C ALA A 82 0.98 -10.46 -0.89
N GLU A 83 0.28 -10.34 0.24
CA GLU A 83 -1.11 -10.75 0.38
C GLU A 83 -2.07 -9.57 0.63
N GLU A 84 -1.53 -8.44 1.09
CA GLU A 84 -2.36 -7.33 1.55
C GLU A 84 -1.65 -5.98 1.36
N LEU A 85 -2.45 -5.00 1.00
CA LEU A 85 -2.09 -3.60 0.93
C LEU A 85 -2.90 -2.81 1.96
N ARG A 86 -2.23 -1.89 2.65
CA ARG A 86 -2.82 -1.03 3.69
C ARG A 86 -2.49 0.43 3.40
N ILE A 87 -3.51 1.28 3.43
CA ILE A 87 -3.37 2.73 3.28
C ILE A 87 -3.68 3.40 4.62
N TYR A 88 -2.79 4.31 5.00
CA TYR A 88 -2.88 5.12 6.20
C TYR A 88 -3.13 6.59 5.87
N PRO A 89 -3.67 7.37 6.81
CA PRO A 89 -3.84 8.80 6.63
C PRO A 89 -2.50 9.49 6.36
N PRO A 90 -2.55 10.62 5.65
CA PRO A 90 -1.36 11.42 5.40
C PRO A 90 -0.71 11.82 6.71
N LEU A 91 0.62 11.70 6.78
CA LEU A 91 1.44 12.15 7.92
C LEU A 91 1.46 13.68 7.92
N GLY A 92 0.34 14.28 8.31
CA GLY A 92 0.07 15.71 8.23
C GLY A 92 -1.26 16.14 8.85
N LEU A 93 -2.18 15.21 9.16
CA LEU A 93 -3.34 15.50 10.02
C LEU A 93 -2.94 15.37 11.50
N GLY A 94 -1.97 16.19 11.92
CA GLY A 94 -1.96 16.65 13.29
C GLY A 94 -3.16 17.58 13.42
N TYR A 95 -4.16 17.17 14.21
CA TYR A 95 -5.15 18.12 14.72
C TYR A 95 -4.37 19.24 15.40
N ASP A 96 -4.58 20.48 14.93
CA ASP A 96 -4.30 21.71 15.67
C ASP A 96 -5.04 21.68 17.03
#